data_AF-A0A165ILD5-F1
#
_entry.id   AF-A0A165ILD5-F1
#
_cell.length_a   1.000
_cell.length_b   1.000
_cell.length_c   1.000
_cell.angle_alpha   90.00
_cell.angle_beta   90.00
_cell.angle_gamma   90.00
#
_symmetry.space_group_name_H-M   'P 1'
#
loop_
_entity.id
_entity.type
_entity.pdbx_description
1 polymer ?
#
loop_
_entity_poly.entity_id
_entity_poly.type
_entity_poly.pdbx_seq_one_letter_code
_entity_poly.pdbx_strand_id
1 'polypeptide(L)'
;MKRCHVTGLMAALGLQVAVMAGVFVGGVYPLWVGQEIRLETRPVDPRDLFRGNYARLGYDFSTVETPDLRPGEVVYLPLEKQPNEALWRGGKPQASEPETGLYLRGRVSGQPWRAGNTVKYGI
;
A
#
# COMPACT_ATOMS: atom_id res chain seq x y z
N MET A 1 -11.38 27.24 42.79
CA MET A 1 -10.67 25.95 42.63
C MET A 1 -11.47 24.91 41.83
N LYS A 2 -12.68 24.48 42.23
CA LYS A 2 -13.47 23.44 41.52
C LYS A 2 -13.71 23.68 40.02
N ARG A 3 -13.99 24.94 39.62
CA ARG A 3 -14.24 25.32 38.22
C ARG A 3 -13.02 25.14 37.31
N CYS A 4 -11.80 25.33 37.84
CA CYS A 4 -10.55 25.20 37.09
C CYS A 4 -10.20 23.73 36.78
N HIS A 5 -10.51 22.82 37.71
CA HIS A 5 -10.37 21.38 37.48
C HIS A 5 -11.40 20.87 36.47
N VAL A 6 -12.65 21.34 36.52
CA VAL A 6 -13.68 20.96 35.54
C VAL A 6 -13.32 21.44 34.13
N THR A 7 -12.83 22.67 33.98
CA THR A 7 -12.35 23.16 32.68
C THR A 7 -11.16 22.35 32.16
N GLY A 8 -10.23 21.97 33.04
CA GLY A 8 -9.10 21.11 32.67
C GLY A 8 -9.53 19.72 32.22
N LEU A 9 -10.48 19.10 32.92
CA LEU A 9 -11.05 17.80 32.55
C LEU A 9 -11.81 17.86 31.22
N MET A 10 -12.60 18.92 30.98
CA MET A 10 -13.27 19.13 29.70
C MET A 10 -12.29 19.32 28.54
N ALA A 11 -11.21 20.07 28.76
CA ALA A 11 -10.15 20.24 27.76
C ALA A 11 -9.44 18.92 27.46
N ALA A 12 -9.11 18.12 28.49
CA ALA A 12 -8.49 16.81 28.32
C ALA A 12 -9.41 15.83 27.57
N LEU A 13 -10.71 15.80 27.90
CA LEU A 13 -11.69 14.99 27.19
C LEU A 13 -11.84 15.43 25.73
N GLY A 14 -11.93 16.73 25.48
CA GLY A 14 -11.98 17.30 24.14
C GLY A 14 -10.75 16.92 23.30
N LEU A 15 -9.55 16.97 23.91
CA LEU A 15 -8.31 16.56 23.26
C LEU A 15 -8.32 15.06 22.90
N GLN A 16 -8.79 14.20 23.80
CA GLN A 16 -8.89 12.76 23.54
C GLN A 16 -9.82 12.47 22.36
N VAL A 17 -11.00 13.10 22.33
CA VAL A 17 -11.94 12.95 21.21
C VAL A 17 -11.35 13.49 19.91
N ALA A 18 -10.66 14.63 19.97
CA ALA A 18 -10.02 15.23 18.79
C ALA A 18 -8.91 14.32 18.22
N VAL A 19 -8.09 13.70 19.06
CA VAL A 19 -7.07 12.73 18.62
C VAL A 19 -7.72 11.52 17.94
N MET A 20 -8.77 10.96 18.53
CA MET A 20 -9.49 9.82 17.96
C MET A 20 -10.15 10.19 16.61
N ALA A 21 -10.77 11.36 16.54
CA ALA A 21 -11.35 11.89 15.30
C ALA A 21 -10.26 12.11 14.23
N GLY A 22 -9.08 12.61 14.62
CA GLY A 22 -7.95 12.80 13.71
C GLY A 22 -7.47 11.50 13.06
N VAL A 23 -7.31 10.43 13.84
CA VAL A 23 -6.94 9.11 13.31
C VAL A 23 -8.03 8.56 12.37
N PHE A 24 -9.30 8.68 12.76
CA PHE A 24 -10.42 8.24 11.94
C PHE A 24 -10.48 8.98 10.60
N VAL A 25 -10.40 10.32 10.64
CA VAL A 25 -10.40 11.16 9.43
C VAL A 25 -9.18 10.83 8.57
N GLY A 26 -8.00 10.61 9.16
CA GLY A 26 -6.80 10.20 8.42
C GLY A 26 -6.99 8.92 7.61
N GLY A 27 -7.74 7.94 8.15
CA GLY A 27 -8.03 6.69 7.43
C GLY A 27 -9.11 6.82 6.35
N VAL A 28 -10.12 7.68 6.56
CA VAL A 28 -11.26 7.84 5.64
C VAL A 28 -10.99 8.89 4.56
N TYR A 29 -10.12 9.85 4.81
CA TYR A 29 -9.80 10.94 3.89
C TYR A 29 -9.40 10.47 2.47
N PRO A 30 -8.55 9.43 2.30
CA PRO A 30 -8.23 8.88 0.98
C PRO A 30 -9.44 8.30 0.23
N LEU A 31 -10.48 7.84 0.94
CA LEU A 31 -11.70 7.33 0.31
C LEU A 31 -12.60 8.45 -0.23
N TRP A 32 -12.51 9.65 0.32
CA TRP A 32 -13.33 10.80 -0.11
C TRP A 32 -12.67 11.61 -1.22
N VAL A 33 -11.35 11.79 -1.16
CA VAL A 33 -10.61 12.69 -2.07
C VAL A 33 -9.64 11.92 -2.97
N GLY A 34 -9.30 10.67 -2.62
CA GLY A 34 -8.35 9.88 -3.38
C GLY A 34 -8.91 9.36 -4.71
N GLN A 35 -7.99 9.07 -5.63
CA GLN A 35 -8.33 8.44 -6.90
C GLN A 35 -8.38 6.91 -6.74
N GLU A 36 -9.50 6.30 -7.11
CA GLU A 36 -9.63 4.85 -7.10
C GLU A 36 -8.80 4.21 -8.22
N ILE A 37 -7.88 3.32 -7.85
CA ILE A 37 -7.03 2.55 -8.76
C ILE A 37 -7.38 1.07 -8.63
N ARG A 38 -7.98 0.50 -9.67
CA ARG A 38 -8.30 -0.94 -9.72
C ARG A 38 -7.20 -1.69 -10.45
N LEU A 39 -6.67 -2.73 -9.84
CA LEU A 39 -5.61 -3.57 -10.39
C LEU A 39 -6.13 -4.98 -10.55
N GLU A 40 -5.72 -5.65 -11.63
CA GLU A 40 -6.00 -7.07 -11.83
C GLU A 40 -5.23 -7.90 -10.79
N THR A 41 -5.94 -8.78 -10.07
CA THR A 41 -5.31 -9.70 -9.12
C THR A 41 -5.08 -11.05 -9.78
N ARG A 42 -3.95 -11.68 -9.46
CA ARG A 42 -3.68 -13.09 -9.72
C ARG A 42 -3.93 -13.88 -8.44
N PRO A 43 -5.13 -14.44 -8.26
CA PRO A 43 -5.42 -15.25 -7.09
C PRO A 43 -4.60 -16.55 -7.18
N VAL A 44 -3.93 -16.88 -6.09
CA VAL A 44 -3.39 -18.22 -5.86
C VAL A 44 -4.29 -18.87 -4.81
N ASP A 45 -4.70 -20.13 -5.03
CA ASP A 45 -5.41 -20.99 -4.05
C ASP A 45 -4.40 -21.92 -3.33
N PRO A 46 -3.70 -21.42 -2.31
CA PRO A 46 -2.79 -22.25 -1.52
C PRO A 46 -3.59 -23.09 -0.52
N ARG A 47 -4.03 -24.27 -0.95
CA ARG A 47 -4.60 -25.25 -0.03
C ARG A 47 -3.56 -25.64 1.02
N ASP A 48 -3.83 -25.35 2.29
CA ASP A 48 -2.98 -25.69 3.43
C ASP A 48 -3.84 -26.34 4.52
N LEU A 49 -3.50 -27.58 4.89
CA LEU A 49 -4.24 -28.36 5.88
C LEU A 49 -4.20 -27.75 7.29
N PHE A 50 -3.19 -26.93 7.60
CA PHE A 50 -3.02 -26.32 8.92
C PHE A 50 -3.49 -24.86 8.98
N ARG A 51 -3.51 -24.14 7.85
CA ARG A 51 -4.00 -22.75 7.78
C ARG A 51 -5.46 -22.64 7.31
N GLY A 52 -6.04 -23.75 6.84
CA GLY A 52 -7.38 -23.77 6.27
C GLY A 52 -7.45 -23.05 4.91
N ASN A 53 -8.61 -22.51 4.60
CA ASN A 53 -8.86 -21.81 3.33
C ASN A 53 -8.42 -20.36 3.43
N TYR A 54 -7.39 -19.98 2.67
CA TYR A 54 -6.97 -18.59 2.53
C TYR A 54 -6.68 -18.28 1.06
N ALA A 55 -7.00 -17.05 0.64
CA ALA A 55 -6.64 -16.56 -0.68
C ALA A 55 -5.36 -15.73 -0.58
N ARG A 56 -4.41 -15.96 -1.47
CA ARG A 56 -3.29 -15.04 -1.67
C ARG A 56 -3.59 -14.18 -2.89
N LEU A 57 -3.70 -12.87 -2.66
CA LEU A 57 -3.81 -11.88 -3.73
C LEU A 57 -2.41 -11.56 -4.24
N GLY A 58 -2.10 -12.00 -5.47
CA GLY A 58 -0.91 -11.58 -6.20
C GLY A 58 -1.25 -10.49 -7.21
N TYR A 59 -0.22 -9.78 -7.67
CA TYR A 59 -0.30 -8.90 -8.84
C TYR A 59 0.74 -9.33 -9.86
N ASP A 60 0.52 -9.00 -11.13
CA ASP A 60 1.45 -9.31 -12.22
C ASP A 60 2.87 -8.79 -11.95
N PHE A 61 2.96 -7.59 -11.39
CA PHE A 61 4.21 -6.92 -11.08
C PHE A 61 4.76 -7.25 -9.68
N SER A 62 4.16 -8.21 -8.96
CA SER A 62 4.65 -8.60 -7.62
C SER A 62 5.96 -9.38 -7.69
N THR A 63 6.15 -10.18 -8.74
CA THR A 63 7.35 -10.98 -8.97
C THR A 63 8.10 -10.37 -10.14
N VAL A 64 9.14 -9.59 -9.83
CA VAL A 64 9.98 -8.95 -10.83
C VAL A 64 11.37 -9.54 -10.72
N GLU A 65 11.74 -10.38 -11.68
CA GLU A 65 13.14 -10.78 -11.85
C GLU A 65 13.92 -9.60 -12.40
N THR A 66 14.43 -8.77 -11.49
CA THR A 66 15.31 -7.65 -11.80
C THR A 66 16.70 -8.03 -11.28
N PRO A 67 17.57 -8.58 -12.15
CA PRO A 67 18.89 -9.05 -11.75
C PRO A 67 19.79 -7.93 -11.23
N ASP A 68 19.52 -6.69 -11.63
CA ASP A 68 20.37 -5.54 -11.31
C ASP A 68 19.98 -4.80 -10.02
N LEU A 69 18.83 -5.11 -9.41
CA LEU A 69 18.35 -4.37 -8.25
C LEU A 69 18.81 -4.98 -6.92
N ARG A 70 19.25 -4.12 -6.00
CA ARG A 70 19.73 -4.59 -4.69
C ARG A 70 18.61 -4.61 -3.65
N PRO A 71 18.61 -5.56 -2.70
CA PRO A 71 17.69 -5.51 -1.57
C PRO A 71 17.78 -4.15 -0.84
N GLY A 72 16.63 -3.54 -0.56
CA GLY A 72 16.51 -2.24 0.09
C GLY A 72 16.37 -1.05 -0.87
N GLU A 73 16.65 -1.23 -2.16
CA GLU A 73 16.53 -0.21 -3.20
C GLU A 73 15.06 0.17 -3.43
N VAL A 74 14.84 1.43 -3.80
CA VAL A 74 13.51 1.98 -4.12
C VAL A 74 13.27 1.79 -5.62
N VAL A 75 12.08 1.33 -5.95
CA VAL A 75 11.68 1.07 -7.34
C VAL A 75 10.33 1.71 -7.57
N TYR A 76 10.17 2.30 -8.75
CA TYR A 76 8.94 2.95 -9.17
C TYR A 76 8.30 2.13 -10.28
N LEU A 77 7.01 1.87 -10.15
CA LEU A 77 6.22 1.14 -11.13
C LEU A 77 5.19 2.09 -11.74
N PRO A 78 5.40 2.59 -12.96
CA PRO A 78 4.39 3.40 -13.64
C PRO A 78 3.12 2.57 -13.87
N LEU A 79 1.97 3.22 -13.71
CA LEU A 79 0.65 2.63 -13.93
C LEU A 79 0.05 3.19 -15.22
N GLU A 80 -0.36 2.28 -16.08
CA GLU A 80 -1.01 2.60 -17.35
C GLU A 80 -2.49 2.23 -17.25
N LYS A 81 -3.37 3.19 -17.58
CA LYS A 81 -4.81 2.96 -17.61
C LYS A 81 -5.16 2.17 -18.87
N GLN A 82 -5.88 1.06 -18.70
CA GLN A 82 -6.30 0.26 -19.85
C GLN A 82 -7.42 0.96 -20.64
N PRO A 83 -7.38 0.95 -21.99
CA PRO A 83 -8.40 1.62 -22.81
C PRO A 83 -9.81 1.04 -22.67
N ASN A 84 -9.90 -0.28 -22.47
CA ASN A 84 -11.16 -1.04 -22.55
C ASN A 84 -11.70 -1.49 -21.19
N GLU A 85 -10.95 -1.28 -20.11
CA GLU A 85 -11.31 -1.74 -18.78
C GLU A 85 -11.07 -0.62 -17.77
N ALA A 86 -11.87 -0.57 -16.71
CA ALA A 86 -11.62 0.32 -15.57
C ALA A 86 -10.41 -0.13 -14.72
N LEU A 87 -9.47 -0.88 -15.31
CA LEU A 87 -8.29 -1.45 -14.67
C LEU A 87 -7.03 -0.68 -15.07
N TRP A 88 -6.09 -0.66 -14.14
CA TRP A 88 -4.73 -0.17 -14.32
C TRP A 88 -3.80 -1.37 -14.43
N ARG A 89 -2.78 -1.27 -15.29
CA ARG A 89 -1.73 -2.27 -15.42
C ARG A 89 -0.39 -1.66 -15.02
N GLY A 90 0.40 -2.42 -14.28
CA GLY A 90 1.78 -2.06 -13.98
C GLY A 90 2.66 -2.19 -15.21
N GLY A 91 3.40 -1.13 -15.54
CA GLY A 91 4.41 -1.13 -16.59
C GLY A 91 5.71 -1.83 -16.15
N LYS A 92 6.84 -1.41 -16.72
CA LYS A 92 8.16 -1.90 -16.30
C LYS A 92 8.65 -1.14 -15.06
N PRO A 93 9.12 -1.83 -14.02
CA PRO A 93 9.73 -1.17 -12.87
C PRO A 93 10.99 -0.39 -13.25
N GLN A 94 11.16 0.80 -12.68
CA GLN A 94 12.26 1.73 -12.96
C GLN A 94 12.92 2.16 -11.65
N ALA A 95 14.23 2.41 -11.67
CA ALA A 95 14.97 2.92 -10.50
C ALA A 95 14.75 4.43 -10.29
N SER A 96 14.51 5.17 -11.36
CA SER A 96 14.18 6.60 -11.31
C SER A 96 12.68 6.83 -11.20
N GLU A 97 12.32 7.92 -10.52
CA GLU A 97 10.92 8.36 -10.41
C GLU A 97 10.40 8.82 -11.79
N PRO A 98 9.24 8.32 -12.25
CA PRO A 98 8.63 8.78 -13.50
C PRO A 98 8.27 10.26 -13.44
N GLU A 99 8.64 11.02 -14.48
CA GLU A 99 8.34 12.47 -14.56
C GLU A 99 6.84 12.75 -14.69
N THR A 100 6.07 11.81 -15.24
CA THR A 100 4.64 11.96 -15.49
C THR A 100 3.88 10.65 -15.27
N GLY A 101 2.60 10.77 -14.96
CA GLY A 101 1.70 9.63 -14.75
C GLY A 101 1.66 9.15 -13.31
N LEU A 102 0.72 8.25 -13.03
CA LEU A 102 0.60 7.61 -11.74
C LEU A 102 1.61 6.48 -11.64
N TYR A 103 2.17 6.27 -10.46
CA TYR A 103 3.12 5.21 -10.20
C TYR A 103 2.94 4.63 -8.80
N LEU A 104 3.37 3.39 -8.60
CA LEU A 104 3.54 2.79 -7.28
C LEU A 104 5.00 2.85 -6.88
N ARG A 105 5.26 3.31 -5.66
CA ARG A 105 6.60 3.26 -5.07
C ARG A 105 6.74 1.99 -4.25
N GLY A 106 7.73 1.18 -4.59
CA GLY A 106 8.04 -0.06 -3.90
C GLY A 106 9.47 -0.10 -3.40
N ARG A 107 9.73 -1.10 -2.56
CA ARG A 107 11.08 -1.42 -2.08
C ARG A 107 11.41 -2.86 -2.42
N VAL A 108 12.61 -3.09 -2.91
CA VAL A 108 13.11 -4.43 -3.19
C VAL A 108 13.31 -5.16 -1.87
N SER A 109 12.60 -6.27 -1.70
CA SER A 109 12.85 -7.25 -0.66
C SER A 109 13.45 -8.50 -1.31
N GLY A 110 14.74 -8.72 -1.08
CA GLY A 110 15.39 -9.98 -1.42
C GLY A 110 15.28 -10.97 -0.26
N GLN A 111 15.06 -12.24 -0.56
CA GLN A 111 15.18 -13.30 0.43
C GLN A 111 16.40 -14.15 0.05
N PRO A 112 17.41 -14.31 0.93
CA PRO A 112 18.71 -14.89 0.56
C PRO A 112 18.65 -16.32 0.00
N TRP A 113 17.53 -17.02 0.20
CA TRP A 113 17.34 -18.43 -0.17
C TRP A 113 16.46 -18.65 -1.41
N ARG A 114 15.89 -17.58 -1.99
CA ARG A 114 15.07 -17.65 -3.22
C ARG A 114 15.80 -16.91 -4.34
N ALA A 115 16.06 -17.60 -5.45
CA ALA A 115 16.54 -16.98 -6.67
C ALA A 115 15.42 -16.09 -7.26
N GLY A 116 15.39 -14.83 -6.85
CA GLY A 116 14.41 -13.85 -7.29
C GLY A 116 14.25 -12.71 -6.29
N ASN A 117 14.55 -11.49 -6.74
CA ASN A 117 14.20 -10.29 -6.00
C ASN A 117 12.69 -10.07 -6.08
N THR A 118 12.03 -9.79 -4.96
CA THR A 118 10.60 -9.47 -4.93
C THR A 118 10.45 -8.00 -4.56
N VAL A 119 9.55 -7.26 -5.21
CA VAL A 119 9.31 -5.84 -4.90
C VAL A 119 8.00 -5.70 -4.14
N LYS A 120 8.04 -4.99 -3.00
CA LYS A 120 6.84 -4.68 -2.19
C LYS A 120 6.43 -3.23 -2.40
N TYR A 121 5.22 -3.01 -2.91
CA TYR A 121 4.68 -1.68 -3.25
C TYR A 121 3.80 -1.07 -2.15
N GLY A 122 3.80 -1.65 -0.94
CA GLY A 122 3.01 -1.14 0.18
C GLY A 122 1.50 -1.41 0.07
N ILE A 123 1.12 -2.28 -0.87
CA ILE A 123 -0.23 -2.81 -1.10
C ILE A 123 -0.21 -4.34 -1.01
#